data_AF-A0A7Y7J879-F1
#
_entry.id   AF-A0A7Y7J879-F1
#
_cell.length_a   1.000
_cell.length_b   1.000
_cell.length_c   1.000
_cell.angle_alpha   90.00
_cell.angle_beta   90.00
_cell.angle_gamma   90.00
#
_symmetry.space_group_name_H-M   'P 1'
#
loop_
_entity.id
_entity.type
_entity.pdbx_description
1 polymer ?
#
loop_
_entity_poly.entity_id
_entity_poly.type
_entity_poly.pdbx_seq_one_letter_code
_entity_poly.pdbx_strand_id
1 'polypeptide(L)'
;MSEISKLAAAFEQKSTERAENTEKAVKSAFEKHENALLSELSASEKRTRDAIRAQNQRLQRTALKSWMFIAIPLVMIGLLAAGASALMGKYITHQVEQIASYNRTLERLEDEGSKITLTHCGESSRLCAKIDADSVRYGNGDDDTYLILDGY
;
A
#
# COMPACT_ATOMS: atom_id res chain seq x y z
N MET A 1 -92.57 -50.22 -5.07
CA MET A 1 -91.73 -49.31 -5.89
C MET A 1 -91.24 -48.06 -5.14
N SER A 2 -91.93 -47.58 -4.09
CA SER A 2 -91.55 -46.35 -3.33
C SER A 2 -90.30 -46.48 -2.43
N GLU A 3 -90.03 -47.68 -1.90
CA GLU A 3 -88.88 -47.92 -1.01
C GLU A 3 -87.53 -47.90 -1.75
N ILE A 4 -87.50 -48.47 -2.95
CA ILE A 4 -86.27 -48.60 -3.74
C ILE A 4 -85.78 -47.23 -4.24
N SER A 5 -86.71 -46.33 -4.61
CA SER A 5 -86.35 -44.96 -5.01
C SER A 5 -85.85 -44.13 -3.83
N LYS A 6 -86.40 -44.33 -2.62
CA LYS A 6 -85.89 -43.69 -1.39
C LYS A 6 -84.50 -44.18 -1.03
N LEU A 7 -84.23 -45.48 -1.16
CA LEU A 7 -82.90 -46.03 -0.94
C LEU A 7 -81.88 -45.50 -1.96
N ALA A 8 -82.25 -45.40 -3.24
CA ALA A 8 -81.38 -44.85 -4.27
C ALA A 8 -81.03 -43.38 -4.00
N ALA A 9 -82.02 -42.55 -3.66
CA ALA A 9 -81.79 -41.15 -3.32
C ALA A 9 -80.92 -40.98 -2.05
N ALA A 10 -81.14 -41.81 -1.02
CA ALA A 10 -80.31 -41.80 0.18
C ALA A 10 -78.86 -42.26 -0.10
N PHE A 11 -78.67 -43.21 -1.02
CA PHE A 11 -77.36 -43.68 -1.44
C PHE A 11 -76.61 -42.61 -2.24
N GLU A 12 -77.31 -41.93 -3.15
CA GLU A 12 -76.77 -40.84 -3.97
C GLU A 12 -76.34 -39.64 -3.10
N GLN A 13 -77.18 -39.25 -2.14
CA GLN A 13 -76.88 -38.19 -1.18
C GLN A 13 -75.69 -38.54 -0.27
N LYS A 14 -75.66 -39.77 0.26
CA LYS A 14 -74.54 -40.26 1.10
C LYS A 14 -73.24 -40.42 0.30
N SER A 15 -73.34 -40.76 -0.98
CA SER A 15 -72.18 -40.88 -1.89
C SER A 15 -71.57 -39.51 -2.20
N THR A 16 -72.40 -38.50 -2.48
CA THR A 16 -71.93 -37.12 -2.70
C THR A 16 -71.31 -36.54 -1.44
N GLU A 17 -71.93 -36.74 -0.28
CA GLU A 17 -71.39 -36.29 1.00
C GLU A 17 -70.05 -36.98 1.33
N ARG A 18 -69.92 -38.28 1.08
CA ARG A 18 -68.65 -39.00 1.23
C ARG A 18 -67.59 -38.51 0.26
N ALA A 19 -67.93 -38.28 -1.00
CA ALA A 19 -66.98 -37.78 -1.99
C ALA A 19 -66.44 -36.41 -1.57
N GLU A 20 -67.31 -35.48 -1.19
CA GLU A 20 -66.93 -34.13 -0.78
C GLU A 20 -66.09 -34.14 0.52
N ASN A 21 -66.44 -35.00 1.47
CA ASN A 21 -65.68 -35.12 2.71
C ASN A 21 -64.31 -35.78 2.49
N THR A 22 -64.23 -36.75 1.56
CA THR A 22 -62.96 -37.37 1.16
C THR A 22 -62.06 -36.37 0.43
N GLU A 23 -62.63 -35.56 -0.46
CA GLU A 23 -61.90 -34.50 -1.16
C GLU A 23 -61.36 -33.45 -0.18
N LYS A 24 -62.18 -33.00 0.77
CA LYS A 24 -61.73 -32.08 1.84
C LYS A 24 -60.63 -32.68 2.70
N ALA A 25 -60.76 -33.95 3.10
CA ALA A 25 -59.76 -34.65 3.90
C ALA A 25 -58.43 -34.80 3.14
N VAL A 26 -58.49 -35.14 1.85
CA VAL A 26 -57.31 -35.28 0.99
C VAL A 26 -56.64 -33.92 0.79
N LYS A 27 -57.41 -32.87 0.47
CA LYS A 27 -56.88 -31.51 0.32
C LYS A 27 -56.20 -31.01 1.60
N SER A 28 -56.83 -31.24 2.76
CA SER A 28 -56.24 -30.89 4.06
C SER A 28 -54.94 -31.65 4.32
N ALA A 29 -54.87 -32.94 3.99
CA ALA A 29 -53.66 -33.73 4.12
C ALA A 29 -52.53 -33.22 3.20
N PHE A 30 -52.85 -32.87 1.95
CA PHE A 30 -51.89 -32.27 1.01
C PHE A 30 -51.38 -30.90 1.50
N GLU A 31 -52.27 -30.00 1.91
CA GLU A 31 -51.88 -28.69 2.46
C GLU A 31 -51.00 -28.84 3.71
N LYS A 32 -51.28 -29.84 4.56
CA LYS A 32 -50.45 -30.12 5.74
C LYS A 32 -49.06 -30.61 5.36
N HIS A 33 -48.96 -31.49 4.36
CA HIS A 33 -47.68 -31.96 3.85
C HIS A 33 -46.87 -30.86 3.16
N GLU A 34 -47.51 -30.03 2.34
CA GLU A 34 -46.87 -28.92 1.65
C GLU A 34 -46.32 -27.89 2.64
N ASN A 35 -47.12 -27.52 3.64
CA ASN A 35 -46.67 -26.61 4.70
C ASN A 35 -45.53 -27.20 5.52
N ALA A 36 -45.55 -28.50 5.82
CA ALA A 36 -44.45 -29.17 6.51
C ALA A 36 -43.16 -29.12 5.68
N LEU A 37 -43.23 -29.45 4.38
CA LEU A 37 -42.11 -29.37 3.44
C LEU A 37 -41.55 -27.95 3.32
N LEU A 38 -42.41 -26.93 3.17
CA LEU A 38 -41.99 -25.52 3.11
C LEU A 38 -41.36 -25.07 4.43
N SER A 39 -41.87 -25.52 5.57
CA SER A 39 -41.29 -25.20 6.87
C SER A 39 -39.90 -25.82 7.05
N GLU A 40 -39.69 -27.05 6.59
CA GLU A 40 -38.38 -27.71 6.65
C GLU A 40 -37.40 -27.08 5.67
N LEU A 41 -37.84 -26.76 4.44
CA LEU A 41 -37.01 -26.08 3.45
C LEU A 41 -36.57 -24.69 3.93
N SER A 42 -37.51 -23.88 4.45
CA SER A 42 -37.19 -22.55 4.98
C SER A 42 -36.29 -22.61 6.21
N ALA A 43 -36.48 -23.61 7.09
CA ALA A 43 -35.58 -23.84 8.21
C ALA A 43 -34.18 -24.27 7.74
N SER A 44 -34.09 -25.14 6.73
CA SER A 44 -32.84 -25.58 6.12
C SER A 44 -32.10 -24.43 5.41
N GLU A 45 -32.82 -23.62 4.64
CA GLU A 45 -32.28 -22.42 4.00
C GLU A 45 -31.74 -21.43 5.03
N LYS A 46 -32.51 -21.18 6.09
CA LYS A 46 -32.10 -20.27 7.18
C LYS A 46 -30.86 -20.79 7.90
N ARG A 47 -30.81 -22.09 8.24
CA ARG A 47 -29.61 -22.72 8.83
C ARG A 47 -28.40 -22.59 7.91
N THR A 48 -28.57 -22.82 6.61
CA THR A 48 -27.49 -22.72 5.63
C THR A 48 -26.99 -21.28 5.49
N ARG A 49 -27.91 -20.31 5.39
CA ARG A 49 -27.58 -18.87 5.36
C ARG A 49 -26.87 -18.41 6.64
N ASP A 50 -27.34 -18.86 7.81
CA ASP A 50 -26.73 -18.51 9.09
C ASP A 50 -25.34 -19.14 9.24
N ALA A 51 -25.16 -20.39 8.79
CA ALA A 51 -23.85 -21.05 8.77
C ALA A 51 -22.86 -20.34 7.83
N ILE A 52 -23.30 -19.94 6.63
CA ILE A 52 -22.49 -19.16 5.67
C ILE A 52 -22.14 -17.79 6.26
N ARG A 53 -23.10 -17.09 6.87
CA ARG A 53 -22.86 -15.78 7.50
C ARG A 53 -21.84 -15.89 8.63
N ALA A 54 -21.96 -16.91 9.49
CA ALA A 54 -21.01 -17.15 10.57
C ALA A 54 -19.61 -17.50 10.05
N GLN A 55 -19.52 -18.32 9.00
CA GLN A 55 -18.26 -18.63 8.31
C GLN A 55 -17.64 -17.37 7.70
N ASN A 56 -18.42 -16.58 6.96
CA ASN A 56 -17.92 -15.36 6.31
C ASN A 56 -17.44 -14.32 7.33
N GLN A 57 -18.16 -14.16 8.45
CA GLN A 57 -17.74 -13.23 9.51
C GLN A 57 -16.46 -13.70 10.23
N ARG A 58 -16.28 -15.02 10.39
CA ARG A 58 -15.03 -15.59 10.90
C ARG A 58 -13.89 -15.45 9.90
N LEU A 59 -14.13 -15.73 8.62
CA LEU A 59 -13.18 -15.56 7.54
C LEU A 59 -12.74 -14.10 7.42
N GLN A 60 -13.67 -13.14 7.46
CA GLN A 60 -13.35 -11.71 7.45
C GLN A 60 -12.52 -11.31 8.68
N ARG A 61 -12.87 -11.77 9.89
CA ARG A 61 -12.07 -11.50 11.09
C ARG A 61 -10.66 -12.09 10.99
N THR A 62 -10.52 -13.31 10.52
CA THR A 62 -9.22 -13.99 10.41
C THR A 62 -8.38 -13.41 9.27
N ALA A 63 -9.00 -13.11 8.12
CA ALA A 63 -8.35 -12.50 6.97
C ALA A 63 -7.88 -11.08 7.28
N LEU A 64 -8.72 -10.24 7.91
CA LEU A 64 -8.32 -8.89 8.32
C LEU A 64 -7.18 -8.93 9.34
N LYS A 65 -7.24 -9.85 10.32
CA LYS A 65 -6.18 -10.00 11.32
C LYS A 65 -4.88 -10.48 10.69
N SER A 66 -4.94 -11.47 9.80
CA SER A 66 -3.77 -12.00 9.10
C SER A 66 -3.15 -10.98 8.14
N TRP A 67 -3.97 -10.17 7.47
CA TRP A 67 -3.50 -9.12 6.58
C TRP A 67 -2.85 -7.96 7.35
N MET A 68 -3.38 -7.62 8.53
CA MET A 68 -2.81 -6.59 9.41
C MET A 68 -1.36 -6.91 9.80
N PHE A 69 -1.06 -8.17 10.10
CA PHE A 69 0.31 -8.58 10.47
C PHE A 69 1.33 -8.40 9.36
N ILE A 70 0.91 -8.43 8.09
CA ILE A 70 1.80 -8.26 6.92
C ILE A 70 1.86 -6.79 6.51
N ALA A 71 0.72 -6.08 6.50
CA ALA A 71 0.64 -4.70 6.02
C ALA A 71 1.32 -3.70 6.98
N ILE A 72 1.17 -3.88 8.30
CA ILE A 72 1.74 -2.96 9.30
C ILE A 72 3.28 -2.86 9.22
N PRO A 73 4.05 -3.97 9.21
CA PRO A 73 5.51 -3.85 9.12
C PRO A 73 5.97 -3.28 7.78
N LEU A 74 5.31 -3.62 6.67
CA LEU A 74 5.62 -3.06 5.35
C LEU A 74 5.44 -1.54 5.31
N VAL A 75 4.34 -1.03 5.86
CA VAL A 75 4.07 0.41 5.93
C VAL A 75 5.06 1.11 6.86
N MET A 76 5.39 0.50 8.01
CA MET A 76 6.39 1.05 8.94
C MET A 76 7.77 1.17 8.30
N ILE A 77 8.22 0.14 7.59
CA ILE A 77 9.52 0.18 6.87
C ILE A 77 9.49 1.27 5.79
N GLY A 78 8.39 1.36 5.03
CA GLY A 78 8.21 2.40 4.02
C GLY A 78 8.26 3.82 4.58
N LEU A 79 7.59 4.06 5.72
CA LEU A 79 7.60 5.35 6.40
C LEU A 79 8.98 5.71 6.95
N LEU A 80 9.70 4.75 7.53
CA LEU A 80 11.06 4.98 8.02
C LEU A 80 12.03 5.31 6.88
N ALA A 81 11.95 4.58 5.77
CA ALA A 81 12.77 4.84 4.59
C ALA A 81 12.45 6.20 3.95
N ALA A 82 11.17 6.53 3.78
CA ALA A 82 10.73 7.81 3.25
C ALA A 82 11.15 8.97 4.18
N GLY A 83 10.96 8.83 5.49
CA GLY A 83 11.37 9.82 6.48
C GLY A 83 12.87 10.09 6.48
N ALA A 84 13.69 9.04 6.45
CA ALA A 84 15.15 9.17 6.38
C ALA A 84 15.60 9.87 5.09
N SER A 85 15.03 9.49 3.94
CA SER A 85 15.36 10.09 2.65
C SER A 85 14.98 11.57 2.56
N ALA A 86 13.84 11.98 3.14
CA ALA A 86 13.40 13.37 3.16
C ALA A 86 14.28 14.24 4.08
N LEU A 87 14.70 13.71 5.24
CA LEU A 87 15.60 14.43 6.15
C LEU A 87 16.99 14.63 5.53
N MET A 88 17.56 13.59 4.94
CA MET A 88 18.83 13.70 4.23
C MET A 88 18.72 14.61 3.00
N GLY A 89 17.64 14.51 2.23
CA GLY A 89 17.38 15.38 1.09
C GLY A 89 17.33 16.85 1.46
N LYS A 90 16.63 17.20 2.55
CA LYS A 90 16.60 18.59 3.05
C LYS A 90 17.95 19.08 3.56
N TYR A 91 18.72 18.23 4.23
CA TYR A 91 20.05 18.59 4.69
C TYR A 91 21.02 18.83 3.52
N ILE A 92 20.95 17.98 2.48
CA ILE A 92 21.76 18.13 1.27
C ILE A 92 21.42 19.43 0.53
N THR A 93 20.13 19.75 0.35
CA THR A 93 19.75 21.00 -0.35
C THR A 93 20.26 22.26 0.34
N HIS A 94 20.35 22.25 1.68
CA HIS A 94 20.84 23.39 2.45
C HIS A 94 22.36 23.58 2.39
N GLN A 95 23.10 22.52 2.02
CA GLN A 95 24.56 22.52 1.82
C GLN A 95 24.94 22.71 0.34
N VAL A 96 24.08 22.32 -0.60
CA VAL A 96 24.30 22.51 -2.05
C VAL A 96 24.27 23.99 -2.44
N GLU A 97 23.47 24.82 -1.75
CA GLU A 97 23.56 26.28 -1.90
C GLU A 97 24.94 26.84 -1.49
N GLN A 98 25.60 26.23 -0.51
CA GLN A 98 26.95 26.61 -0.12
C GLN A 98 28.00 26.07 -1.10
N ILE A 99 27.82 24.88 -1.69
CA ILE A 99 28.75 24.34 -2.71
C ILE A 99 28.65 25.13 -4.03
N ALA A 100 27.48 25.65 -4.38
CA ALA A 100 27.31 26.49 -5.57
C ALA A 100 28.07 27.83 -5.47
N SER A 101 28.30 28.37 -4.26
CA SER A 101 29.11 29.57 -4.08
C SER A 101 30.62 29.30 -4.13
N TYR A 102 31.06 28.10 -3.77
CA TYR A 102 32.47 27.69 -3.94
C TYR A 102 32.85 27.52 -5.41
N ASN A 103 31.99 26.97 -6.27
CA ASN A 103 32.30 26.83 -7.71
C ASN A 103 32.48 28.18 -8.42
N ARG A 104 31.68 29.20 -8.09
CA ARG A 104 31.88 30.55 -8.65
C ARG A 104 33.15 31.24 -8.14
N THR A 105 33.58 30.88 -6.93
CA THR A 105 34.84 31.39 -6.37
C THR A 105 36.03 30.68 -7.01
N LEU A 106 35.94 29.37 -7.26
CA LEU A 106 36.93 28.60 -8.01
C LEU A 106 37.07 29.07 -9.46
N GLU A 107 35.98 29.36 -10.17
CA GLU A 107 36.04 29.94 -11.53
C GLU A 107 36.71 31.32 -11.52
N ARG A 108 36.43 32.18 -10.54
CA ARG A 108 37.13 33.48 -10.41
C ARG A 108 38.61 33.32 -10.09
N LEU A 109 38.98 32.36 -9.26
CA LEU A 109 40.39 32.08 -8.96
C LEU A 109 41.11 31.43 -10.14
N GLU A 110 40.43 30.69 -11.01
CA GLU A 110 41.02 30.17 -12.25
C GLU A 110 41.25 31.30 -13.27
N ASP A 111 40.34 32.27 -13.34
CA ASP A 111 40.36 33.38 -14.31
C ASP A 111 41.28 34.55 -13.86
N GLU A 112 41.35 34.85 -12.56
CA GLU A 112 42.25 35.89 -12.00
C GLU A 112 43.58 35.32 -11.46
N GLY A 113 43.64 34.02 -11.15
CA GLY A 113 44.76 33.32 -10.49
C GLY A 113 45.37 32.17 -11.30
N SER A 114 45.35 32.29 -12.64
CA SER A 114 46.03 31.45 -13.65
C SER A 114 46.91 30.32 -13.10
N LYS A 115 46.40 29.08 -13.23
CA LYS A 115 47.13 27.80 -13.19
C LYS A 115 48.31 27.68 -12.21
N ILE A 116 48.25 28.33 -11.05
CA ILE A 116 49.33 28.22 -10.06
C ILE A 116 49.41 26.76 -9.63
N THR A 117 50.48 26.09 -10.05
CA THR A 117 50.69 24.68 -9.69
C THR A 117 51.28 24.64 -8.29
N LEU A 118 50.41 24.47 -7.31
CA LEU A 118 50.76 24.22 -5.92
C LEU A 118 51.06 22.73 -5.73
N THR A 119 52.25 22.41 -5.24
CA THR A 119 52.66 21.04 -4.94
C THR A 119 53.29 20.97 -3.55
N HIS A 120 53.30 19.80 -2.94
CA HIS A 120 53.99 19.59 -1.67
C HIS A 120 55.45 19.22 -1.94
N CYS A 121 56.40 19.95 -1.36
CA CYS A 121 57.83 19.71 -1.58
C CYS A 121 58.62 19.62 -0.27
N GLY A 122 59.72 18.85 -0.35
CA GLY A 122 60.61 18.55 0.78
C GLY A 122 60.09 17.43 1.68
N GLU A 123 60.95 16.92 2.57
CA GLU A 123 60.60 15.85 3.53
C GLU A 123 59.48 16.24 4.51
N SER A 124 59.21 17.53 4.67
CA SER A 124 58.18 18.05 5.58
C SER A 124 56.84 18.39 4.90
N SER A 125 56.64 18.01 3.63
CA SER A 125 55.39 18.22 2.88
C SER A 125 54.84 19.65 2.91
N ARG A 126 55.71 20.66 2.86
CA ARG A 126 55.28 22.07 2.85
C ARG A 126 54.68 22.42 1.49
N LEU A 127 53.67 23.29 1.47
CA LEU A 127 53.04 23.77 0.23
C LEU A 127 54.02 24.70 -0.49
N CYS A 128 54.36 24.41 -1.74
CA CYS A 128 55.19 25.26 -2.60
C CYS A 128 54.48 25.54 -3.92
N ALA A 129 54.79 26.68 -4.51
CA ALA A 129 54.37 27.03 -5.87
C ALA A 129 55.58 26.91 -6.82
N LYS A 130 55.32 26.48 -8.05
CA LYS A 130 56.35 26.45 -9.10
C LYS A 130 56.62 27.87 -9.61
N ILE A 131 57.89 28.28 -9.65
CA ILE A 131 58.34 29.58 -10.15
C ILE A 131 58.99 29.42 -11.53
N ASP A 132 58.90 30.46 -12.36
CA ASP A 132 59.70 30.55 -13.58
C ASP A 132 61.13 30.97 -13.20
N ALA A 133 62.08 30.05 -13.39
CA ALA A 133 63.49 30.24 -13.03
C ALA A 133 64.20 31.28 -13.91
N ASP A 134 63.64 31.57 -15.10
CA ASP A 134 64.19 32.56 -16.03
C ASP A 134 63.59 33.98 -15.78
N SER A 135 62.68 34.12 -14.83
CA SER A 135 62.02 35.39 -14.51
C SER A 135 62.91 36.36 -13.72
N VAL A 136 62.69 37.65 -13.95
CA VAL A 136 63.40 38.73 -13.25
C VAL A 136 62.93 38.80 -11.79
N ARG A 137 63.87 38.99 -10.87
CA ARG A 137 63.57 39.18 -9.44
C ARG A 137 63.10 40.63 -9.21
N TYR A 138 61.94 40.79 -8.59
CA TYR A 138 61.36 42.09 -8.26
C TYR A 138 61.47 42.32 -6.75
N GLY A 139 62.00 43.45 -6.31
CA GLY A 139 62.09 43.78 -4.89
C GLY A 139 63.25 44.72 -4.57
N ASN A 140 63.08 45.54 -3.54
CA ASN A 140 64.12 46.43 -3.02
C ASN A 140 64.65 45.84 -1.71
N GLY A 141 65.65 44.96 -1.81
CA GLY A 141 66.40 44.44 -0.67
C GLY A 141 66.13 42.97 -0.32
N ASP A 142 66.96 42.47 0.59
CA ASP A 142 67.08 41.05 0.94
C ASP A 142 65.82 40.43 1.58
N ASP A 143 64.91 41.25 2.13
CA ASP A 143 63.76 40.77 2.90
C ASP A 143 62.50 40.51 2.05
N ASP A 144 62.31 41.21 0.92
CA ASP A 144 61.09 41.12 0.09
C ASP A 144 61.41 40.92 -1.40
N THR A 145 62.00 39.77 -1.75
CA THR A 145 62.24 39.39 -3.15
C THR A 145 61.07 38.57 -3.71
N TYR A 146 60.42 39.09 -4.75
CA TYR A 146 59.33 38.46 -5.49
C TYR A 146 59.85 37.84 -6.80
N LEU A 147 59.31 36.67 -7.15
CA LEU A 147 59.59 35.93 -8.40
C LEU A 147 58.26 35.61 -9.09
N ILE A 148 58.28 35.51 -10.43
CA ILE A 148 57.09 35.17 -11.20
C ILE A 148 56.82 33.67 -11.09
N LEU A 149 55.54 33.32 -10.93
CA LEU A 149 55.08 31.93 -10.89
C LEU A 149 55.08 31.33 -12.30
N ASP A 150 55.43 30.05 -12.41
CA ASP A 150 55.46 29.34 -13.69
C ASP A 150 54.04 29.30 -14.30
N GLY A 151 53.86 29.89 -15.48
CA GLY A 151 52.57 30.00 -16.18
C GLY A 151 52.00 31.42 -16.34
N TYR A 152 52.72 32.46 -15.92
CA TYR A 152 52.38 33.88 -16.05
C TYR A 152 53.40 34.69 -16.85
#